data_AF-A0A317GV01-F1
#
_entry.id   AF-A0A317GV01-F1
#
_cell.length_a   1.000
_cell.length_b   1.000
_cell.length_c   1.000
_cell.angle_alpha   90.00
_cell.angle_beta   90.00
_cell.angle_gamma   90.00
#
_symmetry.space_group_name_H-M   'P 1'
#
loop_
_entity.id
_entity.type
_entity.pdbx_description
1 polymer ?
#
loop_
_entity_poly.entity_id
_entity_poly.type
_entity_poly.pdbx_seq_one_letter_code
_entity_poly.pdbx_strand_id
1 'polypeptide(L)'
;RCYKINGVEILDQYDWPGQWIPILPVLGKEMYLDGERKLFSLVRFGKDPQRFYNFCRSSEAETILLGSKAPWVGVKGSFKDSRWGDANRVSYAYLEYEPIDIAGNPAPPPQRNTFEPPIQALSLAAAQASDDIKATTGIFDASLGARSNETSGVAIRQRQSQAGLSNAHFIDNLNRAIRQCGAILCDLIPRIYDTPREVRILGEDRAQQIVKVNQQFADWKGQMRCYDLSNGQYDVTITVGPSYTTQRQETWDILTQLAQAYPQILQIAGDILFQNADFPGAVQLADRMRKTLPPGLQDQPQSSQQQMQVLAAQQQQMSATIDQLTQALQNAQEQIRTKQMQSDRELLMKRMDIESSDRQAALKAQVDLITSEAKLASQEAIALLRAQIVAAESQIRRMSSGAAAEASVPMIAPTASMPPGAAMVPRM
;
A
#
# COMPACT_ATOMS: atom_id res chain seq x y z
N ARG A 1 -24.66 -37.83 -18.77
CA ARG A 1 -26.10 -37.51 -18.91
C ARG A 1 -26.41 -36.15 -18.33
N CYS A 2 -27.05 -35.30 -19.12
CA CYS A 2 -27.57 -34.01 -18.69
C CYS A 2 -29.10 -34.03 -18.85
N TYR A 3 -29.79 -33.41 -17.90
CA TYR A 3 -31.24 -33.32 -17.88
C TYR A 3 -31.63 -31.85 -17.79
N LYS A 4 -32.53 -31.42 -18.67
CA LYS A 4 -33.21 -30.13 -18.55
C LYS A 4 -34.47 -30.38 -17.75
N ILE A 5 -34.54 -29.83 -16.54
CA ILE A 5 -35.65 -30.07 -15.61
C ILE A 5 -36.33 -28.76 -15.23
N ASN A 6 -37.62 -28.82 -14.91
CA ASN A 6 -38.30 -27.79 -14.15
C ASN A 6 -38.56 -28.31 -12.71
N GLY A 7 -39.39 -27.63 -11.92
CA GLY A 7 -39.70 -28.05 -10.54
C GLY A 7 -40.61 -29.28 -10.40
N VAL A 8 -41.06 -29.88 -11.50
CA VAL A 8 -42.08 -30.95 -11.55
C VAL A 8 -41.67 -32.12 -12.45
N GLU A 9 -41.09 -31.85 -13.62
CA GLU A 9 -40.81 -32.84 -14.67
C GLU A 9 -39.45 -32.63 -15.36
N ILE A 10 -39.02 -33.66 -16.10
CA ILE A 10 -37.86 -33.62 -16.99
C ILE A 10 -38.35 -33.22 -18.39
N LEU A 11 -37.88 -32.08 -18.88
CA LEU A 11 -38.27 -31.51 -20.18
C LEU A 11 -37.45 -32.07 -21.34
N ASP A 12 -36.17 -32.39 -21.10
CA ASP A 12 -35.24 -32.87 -22.13
C ASP A 12 -34.09 -33.66 -21.49
N GLN A 13 -33.54 -34.62 -22.24
CA GLN A 13 -32.44 -35.48 -21.82
C GLN A 13 -31.46 -35.66 -22.97
N TYR A 14 -30.19 -35.35 -22.72
CA TYR A 14 -29.11 -35.60 -23.68
C TYR A 14 -27.87 -36.21 -23.04
N ASP A 15 -27.14 -37.01 -23.81
CA ASP A 15 -25.85 -37.56 -23.41
C ASP A 15 -24.75 -36.54 -23.74
N TRP A 16 -24.24 -35.87 -22.69
CA TRP A 16 -23.06 -35.01 -22.80
C TRP A 16 -21.81 -35.86 -23.10
N PRO A 17 -21.03 -35.54 -24.15
CA PRO A 17 -19.88 -36.34 -24.55
C PRO A 17 -18.64 -36.14 -23.67
N GLY A 18 -18.61 -35.12 -22.81
CA GLY A 18 -17.48 -34.85 -21.91
C GLY A 18 -17.54 -35.63 -20.58
N GLN A 19 -16.38 -35.89 -19.98
CA GLN A 19 -16.24 -36.43 -18.63
C GLN A 19 -16.63 -35.40 -17.55
N TRP A 20 -16.30 -34.13 -17.81
CA TRP A 20 -16.45 -33.02 -16.87
C TRP A 20 -17.76 -32.24 -17.10
N ILE A 21 -18.31 -31.66 -16.03
CA ILE A 21 -19.49 -30.77 -16.11
C ILE A 21 -19.05 -29.42 -16.70
N PRO A 22 -19.68 -28.92 -17.78
CA PRO A 22 -19.30 -27.68 -18.46
C PRO A 22 -19.82 -26.41 -17.74
N ILE A 23 -19.78 -26.39 -16.41
CA ILE A 23 -20.22 -25.26 -15.59
C ILE A 23 -19.07 -24.88 -14.65
N LEU A 24 -18.57 -23.67 -14.83
CA LEU A 24 -17.33 -23.18 -14.22
C LEU A 24 -17.63 -21.99 -13.29
N PRO A 25 -17.89 -22.22 -12.00
CA PRO A 25 -18.13 -21.12 -11.07
C PRO A 25 -16.81 -20.42 -10.72
N VAL A 26 -16.69 -19.13 -11.08
CA VAL A 26 -15.63 -18.26 -10.56
C VAL A 26 -16.04 -17.81 -9.16
N LEU A 27 -15.52 -18.50 -8.14
CA LEU A 27 -15.88 -18.26 -6.75
C LEU A 27 -15.05 -17.13 -6.12
N GLY A 28 -15.62 -16.46 -5.12
CA GLY A 28 -14.92 -15.51 -4.26
C GLY A 28 -14.13 -16.22 -3.15
N LYS A 29 -13.96 -15.55 -2.00
CA LYS A 29 -13.34 -16.18 -0.82
C LYS A 29 -14.29 -17.25 -0.25
N GLU A 30 -13.84 -18.49 -0.20
CA GLU A 30 -14.54 -19.62 0.40
C GLU A 30 -14.01 -19.86 1.82
N MET A 31 -14.91 -20.02 2.80
CA MET A 31 -14.56 -20.45 4.17
C MET A 31 -15.59 -21.45 4.67
N TYR A 32 -15.13 -22.50 5.36
CA TYR A 32 -16.00 -23.43 6.06
C TYR A 32 -16.16 -22.94 7.50
N LEU A 33 -17.41 -22.69 7.91
CA LEU A 33 -17.78 -22.20 9.23
C LEU A 33 -18.91 -23.09 9.75
N ASP A 34 -18.68 -23.74 10.88
CA ASP A 34 -19.63 -24.68 11.51
C ASP A 34 -20.05 -25.85 10.58
N GLY A 35 -19.14 -26.28 9.71
CA GLY A 35 -19.40 -27.31 8.67
C GLY A 35 -20.08 -26.78 7.41
N GLU A 36 -20.60 -25.56 7.42
CA GLU A 36 -21.22 -24.92 6.24
C GLU A 36 -20.19 -24.17 5.39
N ARG A 37 -20.26 -24.36 4.07
CA ARG A 37 -19.49 -23.56 3.13
C ARG A 37 -20.12 -22.17 2.97
N LYS A 38 -19.41 -21.13 3.42
CA LYS A 38 -19.82 -19.72 3.27
C LYS A 38 -18.91 -19.02 2.24
N LEU A 39 -19.55 -18.39 1.25
CA LEU A 39 -18.89 -17.64 0.18
C LEU A 39 -18.95 -16.14 0.48
N PHE A 40 -17.80 -15.48 0.40
CA PHE A 40 -17.63 -14.07 0.71
C PHE A 40 -17.18 -13.29 -0.53
N SER A 41 -17.94 -12.24 -0.85
CA SER A 41 -17.54 -11.21 -1.81
C SER A 41 -16.65 -10.18 -1.11
N LEU A 42 -15.76 -9.52 -1.86
CA LEU A 42 -14.94 -8.39 -1.43
C LEU A 42 -15.74 -7.34 -0.64
N VAL A 43 -16.94 -7.01 -1.11
CA VAL A 43 -17.79 -5.96 -0.53
C VAL A 43 -18.48 -6.43 0.76
N ARG A 44 -18.45 -7.72 1.13
CA ARG A 44 -19.28 -8.27 2.23
C ARG A 44 -19.02 -7.58 3.56
N PHE A 45 -17.76 -7.30 3.89
CA PHE A 45 -17.37 -6.68 5.16
C PHE A 45 -17.44 -5.14 5.12
N GLY A 46 -17.26 -4.52 3.94
CA GLY A 46 -17.40 -3.07 3.77
C GLY A 46 -18.84 -2.54 3.85
N LYS A 47 -19.86 -3.41 3.86
CA LYS A 47 -21.28 -2.99 3.92
C LYS A 47 -21.64 -2.22 5.19
N ASP A 48 -21.10 -2.62 6.34
CA ASP A 48 -21.47 -2.01 7.62
C ASP A 48 -20.76 -0.66 7.85
N PRO A 49 -19.45 -0.53 7.56
CA PRO A 49 -18.80 0.79 7.42
C PRO A 49 -19.50 1.72 6.41
N GLN A 50 -19.93 1.21 5.25
CA GLN A 50 -20.65 2.02 4.25
C GLN A 50 -22.03 2.51 4.76
N ARG A 51 -22.75 1.68 5.52
CA ARG A 51 -24.02 2.08 6.16
C ARG A 51 -23.78 3.18 7.19
N PHE A 52 -22.74 3.03 8.01
CA PHE A 52 -22.38 4.02 9.02
C PHE A 52 -21.91 5.34 8.38
N TYR A 53 -21.09 5.29 7.33
CA TYR A 53 -20.70 6.46 6.53
C TYR A 53 -21.92 7.22 5.99
N ASN A 54 -22.87 6.50 5.38
CA ASN A 54 -24.09 7.09 4.84
C ASN A 54 -24.93 7.75 5.96
N PHE A 55 -25.06 7.08 7.11
CA PHE A 55 -25.75 7.63 8.28
C PHE A 55 -25.07 8.91 8.79
N CYS A 56 -23.75 8.92 9.00
CA CYS A 56 -23.01 10.10 9.45
C CYS A 56 -23.20 11.30 8.51
N ARG A 57 -23.14 11.09 7.19
CA ARG A 57 -23.37 12.15 6.19
C ARG A 57 -24.82 12.66 6.17
N SER A 58 -25.81 11.77 6.35
CA SER A 58 -27.21 12.18 6.48
C SER A 58 -27.45 12.98 7.77
N SER A 59 -26.91 12.52 8.90
CA SER A 59 -26.98 13.23 10.19
C SER A 59 -26.26 14.57 10.14
N GLU A 60 -25.10 14.67 9.49
CA GLU A 60 -24.36 15.93 9.28
C GLU A 60 -25.23 16.94 8.51
N ALA A 61 -25.88 16.52 7.41
CA ALA A 61 -26.76 17.37 6.62
C ALA A 61 -28.04 17.79 7.38
N GLU A 62 -28.71 16.86 8.08
CA GLU A 62 -29.86 17.15 8.94
C GLU A 62 -29.48 18.16 10.03
N THR A 63 -28.34 17.94 10.67
CA THR A 63 -27.84 18.76 11.77
C THR A 63 -27.48 20.18 11.32
N ILE A 64 -26.91 20.34 10.11
CA ILE A 64 -26.69 21.65 9.48
C ILE A 64 -28.04 22.34 9.17
N LEU A 65 -29.04 21.59 8.71
CA LEU A 65 -30.37 22.13 8.39
C LEU A 65 -31.17 22.55 9.63
N LEU A 66 -31.01 21.82 10.74
CA LEU A 66 -31.57 22.12 12.06
C LEU A 66 -30.79 23.21 12.82
N GLY A 67 -29.60 23.58 12.35
CA GLY A 67 -28.82 24.71 12.85
C GLY A 67 -29.69 25.95 13.01
N SER A 68 -29.62 26.59 14.18
CA SER A 68 -30.70 27.46 14.69
C SER A 68 -31.00 28.67 13.80
N LYS A 69 -32.05 28.54 12.97
CA LYS A 69 -32.64 29.66 12.20
C LYS A 69 -33.26 30.75 13.09
N ALA A 70 -33.42 30.46 14.37
CA ALA A 70 -33.75 31.39 15.45
C ALA A 70 -32.75 31.17 16.61
N PRO A 71 -31.59 31.86 16.60
CA PRO A 71 -30.55 31.66 17.59
C PRO A 71 -30.81 32.45 18.88
N TRP A 72 -31.81 33.34 18.93
CA TRP A 72 -32.12 34.17 20.09
C TRP A 72 -33.33 33.61 20.87
N VAL A 73 -33.17 33.46 22.17
CA VAL A 73 -34.21 32.98 23.10
C VAL A 73 -34.36 34.02 24.22
N GLY A 74 -35.61 34.35 24.56
CA GLY A 74 -35.94 35.39 25.53
C GLY A 74 -37.41 35.35 25.92
N VAL A 75 -37.78 36.13 26.93
CA VAL A 75 -39.15 36.16 27.47
C VAL A 75 -40.10 36.80 26.45
N LYS A 76 -41.33 36.26 26.37
CA LYS A 76 -42.37 36.78 25.49
C LYS A 76 -42.73 38.22 25.91
N GLY A 77 -42.32 39.18 25.09
CA GLY A 77 -42.42 40.62 25.39
C GLY A 77 -41.13 41.38 25.11
N SER A 78 -39.96 40.74 25.25
CA SER A 78 -38.65 41.39 25.11
C SER A 78 -38.23 41.70 23.67
N PHE A 79 -38.93 41.15 22.67
CA PHE A 79 -38.61 41.24 21.24
C PHE A 79 -39.62 42.12 20.46
N LYS A 80 -39.85 43.38 20.86
CA LYS A 80 -40.80 44.27 20.15
C LYS A 80 -40.20 44.99 18.95
N ASP A 81 -38.87 45.15 18.91
CA ASP A 81 -38.19 45.80 17.80
C ASP A 81 -38.14 44.89 16.55
N SER A 82 -38.56 45.42 15.41
CA SER A 82 -38.53 44.73 14.12
C SER A 82 -37.13 44.24 13.72
N ARG A 83 -36.05 44.87 14.22
CA ARG A 83 -34.66 44.45 13.99
C ARG A 83 -34.39 43.01 14.47
N TRP A 84 -35.13 42.51 15.47
CA TRP A 84 -35.00 41.11 15.91
C TRP A 84 -35.46 40.08 14.87
N GLY A 85 -36.40 40.44 13.99
CA GLY A 85 -36.94 39.53 12.96
C GLY A 85 -35.92 39.20 11.86
N ASP A 86 -35.13 40.19 11.44
CA ASP A 86 -34.10 40.04 10.41
C ASP A 86 -32.67 39.96 10.96
N ALA A 87 -32.48 39.88 12.29
CA ALA A 87 -31.17 39.77 12.95
C ALA A 87 -30.31 38.57 12.50
N ASN A 88 -30.91 37.58 11.83
CA ASN A 88 -30.22 36.41 11.27
C ASN A 88 -29.85 36.57 9.78
N ARG A 89 -30.22 37.70 9.16
CA ARG A 89 -30.00 38.03 7.75
C ARG A 89 -29.23 39.33 7.57
N VAL A 90 -29.47 40.31 8.44
CA VAL A 90 -28.87 41.65 8.40
C VAL A 90 -27.99 41.84 9.63
N SER A 91 -26.75 42.29 9.41
CA SER A 91 -25.84 42.64 10.49
C SER A 91 -26.17 44.03 11.03
N TYR A 92 -26.80 44.10 12.21
CA TYR A 92 -27.05 45.35 12.92
C TYR A 92 -25.89 45.68 13.87
N ALA A 93 -25.55 46.96 13.99
CA ALA A 93 -24.47 47.41 14.89
C ALA A 93 -24.81 47.22 16.39
N TYR A 94 -26.10 47.21 16.73
CA TYR A 94 -26.61 46.94 18.08
C TYR A 94 -28.06 46.44 17.97
N LEU A 95 -28.53 45.74 19.02
CA LEU A 95 -29.91 45.30 19.20
C LEU A 95 -30.38 45.71 20.60
N GLU A 96 -31.54 46.34 20.68
CA GLU A 96 -32.16 46.79 21.93
C GLU A 96 -33.22 45.77 22.36
N TYR A 97 -33.26 45.44 23.65
CA TYR A 97 -34.29 44.56 24.23
C TYR A 97 -35.09 45.32 25.28
N GLU A 98 -36.36 44.95 25.46
CA GLU A 98 -37.18 45.55 26.50
C GLU A 98 -37.00 44.81 27.84
N PRO A 99 -36.68 45.52 28.93
CA PRO A 99 -36.42 44.91 30.24
C PRO A 99 -37.70 44.60 31.02
N ILE A 100 -38.90 44.74 30.43
CA ILE A 100 -40.20 44.49 31.06
C ILE A 100 -40.99 43.51 30.20
N ASP A 101 -41.51 42.44 30.80
CA ASP A 101 -42.34 41.45 30.11
C ASP A 101 -43.81 41.91 29.92
N ILE A 102 -44.63 41.08 29.28
CA ILE A 102 -46.06 41.37 29.05
C ILE A 102 -46.87 41.44 30.37
N ALA A 103 -46.34 40.90 31.47
CA ALA A 103 -46.96 40.90 32.80
C ALA A 103 -46.44 42.00 33.73
N GLY A 104 -45.51 42.86 33.27
CA GLY A 104 -44.93 43.96 34.05
C GLY A 104 -43.72 43.58 34.91
N ASN A 105 -43.19 42.36 34.79
CA ASN A 105 -42.02 41.90 35.55
C ASN A 105 -40.71 42.21 34.83
N PRO A 106 -39.58 42.38 35.55
CA PRO A 106 -38.28 42.54 34.92
C PRO A 106 -37.88 41.28 34.13
N ALA A 107 -37.64 41.45 32.83
CA ALA A 107 -37.24 40.38 31.92
C ALA A 107 -35.71 40.27 31.81
N PRO A 108 -35.11 39.05 31.86
CA PRO A 108 -33.69 38.87 31.60
C PRO A 108 -33.35 39.19 30.13
N PRO A 109 -32.11 39.63 29.84
CA PRO A 109 -31.68 39.91 28.47
C PRO A 109 -31.78 38.66 27.59
N PRO A 110 -32.23 38.78 26.33
CA PRO A 110 -32.23 37.67 25.38
C PRO A 110 -30.85 37.03 25.24
N GLN A 111 -30.79 35.71 25.39
CA GLN A 111 -29.55 34.95 25.23
C GLN A 111 -29.51 34.30 23.85
N ARG A 112 -28.31 34.23 23.27
CA ARG A 112 -28.10 33.45 22.06
C ARG A 112 -27.97 31.99 22.44
N ASN A 113 -28.91 31.15 22.03
CA ASN A 113 -28.81 29.70 22.15
C ASN A 113 -27.74 29.19 21.17
N THR A 114 -26.50 29.12 21.65
CA THR A 114 -25.38 28.50 20.94
C THR A 114 -25.48 26.98 21.02
N PHE A 115 -26.49 26.42 20.35
CA PHE A 115 -26.45 25.02 19.95
C PHE A 115 -25.39 24.88 18.86
N GLU A 116 -24.15 24.60 19.26
CA GLU A 116 -23.11 24.17 18.32
C GLU A 116 -23.31 22.67 18.10
N PRO A 117 -23.80 22.25 16.92
CA PRO A 117 -23.92 20.85 16.62
C PRO A 117 -22.56 20.16 16.52
N PRO A 118 -22.45 18.85 16.87
CA PRO A 118 -21.20 18.09 16.81
C PRO A 118 -20.83 17.66 15.37
N ILE A 119 -20.90 18.59 14.41
CA ILE A 119 -20.54 18.38 12.99
C ILE A 119 -19.10 17.84 12.88
N GLN A 120 -18.16 18.36 13.69
CA GLN A 120 -16.78 17.90 13.71
C GLN A 120 -16.67 16.41 14.07
N ALA A 121 -17.44 15.94 15.06
CA ALA A 121 -17.44 14.55 15.47
C ALA A 121 -18.10 13.64 14.42
N LEU A 122 -19.20 14.08 13.79
CA LEU A 122 -19.84 13.37 12.69
C LEU A 122 -18.94 13.25 11.45
N SER A 123 -18.21 14.33 11.13
CA SER A 123 -17.28 14.38 10.00
C SER A 123 -16.04 13.50 10.26
N LEU A 124 -15.52 13.48 11.48
CA LEU A 124 -14.45 12.57 11.90
C LEU A 124 -14.90 11.11 11.86
N ALA A 125 -16.11 10.80 12.35
CA ALA A 125 -16.68 9.46 12.27
C ALA A 125 -16.89 9.00 10.81
N ALA A 126 -17.30 9.90 9.91
CA ALA A 126 -17.38 9.62 8.48
C ALA A 126 -16.00 9.40 7.84
N ALA A 127 -14.96 10.13 8.26
CA ALA A 127 -13.59 9.88 7.81
C ALA A 127 -13.09 8.50 8.26
N GLN A 128 -13.28 8.14 9.54
CA GLN A 128 -12.95 6.82 10.06
C GLN A 128 -13.70 5.70 9.34
N ALA A 129 -15.01 5.86 9.10
CA ALA A 129 -15.81 4.90 8.35
C ALA A 129 -15.29 4.69 6.90
N SER A 130 -14.75 5.74 6.27
CA SER A 130 -14.11 5.66 4.96
C SER A 130 -12.82 4.81 5.00
N ASP A 131 -12.02 4.96 6.05
CA ASP A 131 -10.81 4.17 6.25
C ASP A 131 -11.12 2.71 6.63
N ASP A 132 -12.20 2.46 7.38
CA ASP A 132 -12.71 1.10 7.64
C ASP A 132 -13.17 0.39 6.35
N ILE A 133 -13.72 1.12 5.36
CA ILE A 133 -14.02 0.55 4.03
C ILE A 133 -12.73 0.14 3.31
N LYS A 134 -11.68 0.99 3.33
CA LYS A 134 -10.38 0.66 2.74
C LYS A 134 -9.75 -0.56 3.41
N ALA A 135 -9.75 -0.60 4.75
CA ALA A 135 -9.19 -1.68 5.54
C ALA A 135 -9.92 -3.01 5.30
N THR A 136 -11.27 -3.01 5.29
CA THR A 136 -12.07 -4.23 5.06
C THR A 136 -12.02 -4.74 3.62
N THR A 137 -11.75 -3.88 2.64
CA THR A 137 -11.55 -4.28 1.23
C THR A 137 -10.08 -4.56 0.87
N GLY A 138 -9.14 -4.22 1.76
CA GLY A 138 -7.70 -4.30 1.49
C GLY A 138 -7.21 -3.37 0.36
N ILE A 139 -8.02 -2.37 -0.03
CA ILE A 139 -7.68 -1.38 -1.06
C ILE A 139 -7.19 -0.12 -0.35
N PHE A 140 -5.88 -0.07 -0.09
CA PHE A 140 -5.24 1.06 0.59
C PHE A 140 -4.91 2.20 -0.38
N ASP A 141 -4.80 3.43 0.13
CA ASP A 141 -4.62 4.66 -0.68
C ASP A 141 -3.40 4.65 -1.61
N ALA A 142 -2.36 3.86 -1.29
CA ALA A 142 -1.21 3.65 -2.17
C ALA A 142 -1.55 2.95 -3.50
N SER A 143 -2.62 2.13 -3.52
CA SER A 143 -3.17 1.53 -4.74
C SER A 143 -4.08 2.48 -5.53
N LEU A 144 -4.66 3.48 -4.85
CA LEU A 144 -5.43 4.58 -5.45
C LEU A 144 -4.54 5.71 -6.01
N GLY A 145 -3.21 5.57 -5.92
CA GLY A 145 -2.24 6.54 -6.46
C GLY A 145 -2.01 7.75 -5.56
N ALA A 146 -2.47 7.75 -4.31
CA ALA A 146 -2.21 8.83 -3.36
C ALA A 146 -0.70 8.91 -3.05
N ARG A 147 -0.11 10.09 -3.24
CA ARG A 147 1.30 10.34 -2.92
C ARG A 147 1.49 10.41 -1.40
N SER A 148 2.01 9.33 -0.83
CA SER A 148 2.53 9.29 0.54
C SER A 148 3.89 10.02 0.61
N ASN A 149 4.45 10.19 1.81
CA ASN A 149 5.76 10.81 2.08
C ASN A 149 6.95 9.93 1.62
N GLU A 150 6.74 9.05 0.63
CA GLU A 150 7.70 8.07 0.14
C GLU A 150 8.34 8.57 -1.15
N THR A 151 9.66 8.78 -1.14
CA THR A 151 10.40 9.31 -2.29
C THR A 151 10.99 8.23 -3.21
N SER A 152 11.03 6.96 -2.77
CA SER A 152 11.61 5.86 -3.54
C SER A 152 10.58 5.12 -4.39
N GLY A 153 10.79 5.12 -5.72
CA GLY A 153 9.95 4.39 -6.67
C GLY A 153 9.95 2.86 -6.52
N VAL A 154 10.92 2.29 -5.78
CA VAL A 154 10.91 0.86 -5.42
C VAL A 154 9.93 0.60 -4.27
N ALA A 155 9.92 1.47 -3.24
CA ALA A 155 9.00 1.36 -2.11
C ALA A 155 7.54 1.55 -2.55
N ILE A 156 7.28 2.49 -3.47
CA ILE A 156 5.95 2.70 -4.07
C ILE A 156 5.47 1.42 -4.77
N ARG A 157 6.33 0.79 -5.60
CA ARG A 157 5.97 -0.45 -6.31
C ARG A 157 5.76 -1.65 -5.38
N GLN A 158 6.60 -1.82 -4.36
CA GLN A 158 6.42 -2.87 -3.35
C GLN A 158 5.12 -2.69 -2.55
N ARG A 159 4.69 -1.44 -2.29
CA ARG A 159 3.39 -1.17 -1.64
C ARG A 159 2.20 -1.42 -2.58
N GLN A 160 2.35 -1.11 -3.87
CA GLN A 160 1.34 -1.46 -4.89
C GLN A 160 1.18 -2.98 -5.06
N SER A 161 2.27 -3.74 -5.07
CA SER A 161 2.20 -5.21 -5.13
C SER A 161 1.59 -5.81 -3.86
N GLN A 162 1.93 -5.29 -2.67
CA GLN A 162 1.27 -5.69 -1.41
C GLN A 162 -0.24 -5.45 -1.42
N ALA A 163 -0.72 -4.32 -1.94
CA ALA A 163 -2.16 -4.07 -2.08
C ALA A 163 -2.83 -5.06 -3.06
N GLY A 164 -2.13 -5.46 -4.12
CA GLY A 164 -2.59 -6.49 -5.06
C GLY A 164 -2.77 -7.88 -4.43
N LEU A 165 -1.91 -8.25 -3.46
CA LEU A 165 -1.95 -9.57 -2.81
C LEU A 165 -3.26 -9.85 -2.07
N SER A 166 -3.87 -8.83 -1.43
CA SER A 166 -5.14 -9.00 -0.70
C SER A 166 -6.25 -9.57 -1.60
N ASN A 167 -6.33 -9.07 -2.84
CA ASN A 167 -7.37 -9.43 -3.81
C ASN A 167 -6.92 -10.48 -4.84
N ALA A 168 -5.66 -10.96 -4.77
CA ALA A 168 -5.10 -11.94 -5.70
C ALA A 168 -5.90 -13.26 -5.73
N HIS A 169 -6.59 -13.62 -4.64
CA HIS A 169 -7.41 -14.84 -4.56
C HIS A 169 -8.60 -14.84 -5.56
N PHE A 170 -9.16 -13.69 -5.91
CA PHE A 170 -10.19 -13.61 -6.97
C PHE A 170 -9.61 -13.91 -8.35
N ILE A 171 -8.40 -13.39 -8.63
CA ILE A 171 -7.68 -13.62 -9.89
C ILE A 171 -7.22 -15.08 -9.98
N ASP A 172 -6.71 -15.66 -8.89
CA ASP A 172 -6.36 -17.08 -8.84
C ASP A 172 -7.58 -17.99 -9.06
N ASN A 173 -8.72 -17.70 -8.43
CA ASN A 173 -9.96 -18.45 -8.67
C ASN A 173 -10.45 -18.34 -10.13
N LEU A 174 -10.30 -17.18 -10.76
CA LEU A 174 -10.55 -17.04 -12.21
C LEU A 174 -9.57 -17.91 -13.02
N ASN A 175 -8.28 -17.91 -12.70
CA ASN A 175 -7.28 -18.73 -13.38
C ASN A 175 -7.54 -20.24 -13.22
N ARG A 176 -7.99 -20.68 -12.03
CA ARG A 176 -8.43 -22.06 -11.78
C ARG A 176 -9.64 -22.42 -12.66
N ALA A 177 -10.61 -21.52 -12.80
CA ALA A 177 -11.76 -21.71 -13.69
C ALA A 177 -11.34 -21.78 -15.18
N ILE A 178 -10.40 -20.94 -15.63
CA ILE A 178 -9.85 -21.03 -16.99
C ILE A 178 -9.07 -22.34 -17.17
N ARG A 179 -8.37 -22.85 -16.15
CA ARG A 179 -7.64 -24.15 -16.24
C ARG A 179 -8.60 -25.30 -16.41
N GLN A 180 -9.67 -25.32 -15.61
CA GLN A 180 -10.73 -26.31 -15.75
C GLN A 180 -11.46 -26.16 -17.10
N CYS A 181 -11.64 -24.93 -17.63
CA CYS A 181 -12.14 -24.69 -18.99
C CYS A 181 -11.26 -25.37 -20.04
N GLY A 182 -9.94 -25.17 -19.97
CA GLY A 182 -9.00 -25.82 -20.87
C GLY A 182 -9.03 -27.34 -20.75
N ALA A 183 -9.09 -27.89 -19.53
CA ALA A 183 -9.20 -29.33 -19.32
C ALA A 183 -10.50 -29.92 -19.91
N ILE A 184 -11.63 -29.22 -19.76
CA ILE A 184 -12.90 -29.56 -20.42
C ILE A 184 -12.72 -29.52 -21.95
N LEU A 185 -12.11 -28.48 -22.50
CA LEU A 185 -11.88 -28.36 -23.94
C LEU A 185 -10.97 -29.48 -24.47
N CYS A 186 -9.89 -29.85 -23.77
CA CYS A 186 -9.01 -30.95 -24.17
C CYS A 186 -9.70 -32.32 -24.14
N ASP A 187 -10.66 -32.55 -23.25
CA ASP A 187 -11.49 -33.78 -23.24
C ASP A 187 -12.54 -33.79 -24.36
N LEU A 188 -13.11 -32.64 -24.72
CA LEU A 188 -14.13 -32.55 -25.77
C LEU A 188 -13.58 -32.40 -27.20
N ILE A 189 -12.40 -31.79 -27.39
CA ILE A 189 -11.81 -31.54 -28.72
C ILE A 189 -11.67 -32.85 -29.53
N PRO A 190 -11.10 -33.96 -29.00
CA PRO A 190 -11.00 -35.22 -29.75
C PRO A 190 -12.36 -35.85 -30.09
N ARG A 191 -13.41 -35.58 -29.29
CA ARG A 191 -14.77 -36.11 -29.51
C ARG A 191 -15.61 -35.28 -30.47
N ILE A 192 -15.25 -34.01 -30.71
CA ILE A 192 -15.98 -33.08 -31.59
C ILE A 192 -15.22 -32.80 -32.90
N TYR A 193 -13.88 -32.84 -32.90
CA TYR A 193 -13.05 -32.57 -34.09
C TYR A 193 -12.65 -33.89 -34.77
N ASP A 194 -13.65 -34.56 -35.34
CA ASP A 194 -13.53 -35.74 -36.19
C ASP A 194 -12.94 -35.41 -37.58
N THR A 195 -13.36 -34.27 -38.14
CA THR A 195 -13.08 -33.84 -39.51
C THR A 195 -11.72 -33.16 -39.68
N PRO A 196 -11.01 -33.37 -40.81
CA PRO A 196 -9.74 -32.71 -41.08
C PRO A 196 -9.92 -31.20 -41.21
N ARG A 197 -9.05 -30.44 -40.54
CA ARG A 197 -9.13 -28.97 -40.46
C ARG A 197 -7.79 -28.31 -40.23
N GLU A 198 -7.69 -27.05 -40.62
CA GLU A 198 -6.53 -26.21 -40.34
C GLU A 198 -6.74 -25.51 -39.00
N VAL A 199 -5.81 -25.71 -38.06
CA VAL A 199 -5.84 -25.12 -36.72
C VAL A 199 -4.61 -24.24 -36.54
N ARG A 200 -4.82 -23.01 -36.07
CA ARG A 200 -3.72 -22.10 -35.70
C ARG A 200 -3.20 -22.50 -34.33
N ILE A 201 -2.02 -23.10 -34.27
CA ILE A 201 -1.31 -23.39 -33.02
C ILE A 201 -0.29 -22.29 -32.72
N LEU A 202 0.18 -22.30 -31.48
CA LEU A 202 1.28 -21.46 -31.01
C LEU A 202 2.51 -22.38 -30.84
N GLY A 203 3.61 -22.09 -31.54
CA GLY A 203 4.87 -22.81 -31.37
C GLY A 203 5.58 -22.44 -30.06
N GLU A 204 6.73 -23.07 -29.79
CA GLU A 204 7.54 -22.83 -28.57
C GLU A 204 7.93 -21.34 -28.43
N ASP A 205 8.32 -20.68 -29.53
CA ASP A 205 8.62 -19.24 -29.59
C ASP A 205 7.38 -18.33 -29.49
N ARG A 206 6.21 -18.88 -29.17
CA ARG A 206 4.88 -18.27 -29.30
C ARG A 206 4.52 -17.76 -30.71
N ALA A 207 5.31 -18.13 -31.72
CA ALA A 207 5.02 -17.86 -33.12
C ALA A 207 3.76 -18.61 -33.57
N GLN A 208 2.90 -17.95 -34.33
CA GLN A 208 1.64 -18.54 -34.81
C GLN A 208 1.92 -19.39 -36.05
N GLN A 209 1.57 -20.68 -35.99
CA GLN A 209 1.73 -21.63 -37.08
C GLN A 209 0.35 -22.21 -37.44
N ILE A 210 0.07 -22.37 -38.73
CA ILE A 210 -1.14 -23.04 -39.20
C ILE A 210 -0.77 -24.51 -39.43
N VAL A 211 -1.43 -25.41 -38.71
CA VAL A 211 -1.17 -26.86 -38.76
C VAL A 211 -2.44 -27.57 -39.22
N LYS A 212 -2.29 -28.54 -40.13
CA LYS A 212 -3.39 -29.39 -40.57
C LYS A 212 -3.54 -30.56 -39.59
N VAL A 213 -4.76 -30.76 -39.12
CA VAL A 213 -5.12 -31.76 -38.11
C VAL A 213 -5.99 -32.83 -38.77
N ASN A 214 -5.84 -34.09 -38.35
CA ASN A 214 -6.46 -35.29 -38.95
C ASN A 214 -6.18 -35.45 -40.46
N GLN A 215 -5.11 -34.84 -40.98
CA GLN A 215 -4.63 -34.99 -42.35
C GLN A 215 -3.10 -35.11 -42.36
N GLN A 216 -2.56 -35.93 -43.27
CA GLN A 216 -1.12 -35.93 -43.53
C GLN A 216 -0.70 -34.61 -44.19
N PHE A 217 0.30 -33.93 -43.63
CA PHE A 217 0.92 -32.75 -44.22
C PHE A 217 2.44 -32.82 -44.07
N ALA A 218 3.17 -32.11 -44.93
CA ALA A 218 4.61 -31.97 -44.81
C ALA A 218 4.93 -30.87 -43.78
N ASP A 219 5.64 -31.23 -42.72
CA ASP A 219 6.15 -30.30 -41.71
C ASP A 219 7.21 -29.36 -42.33
N TRP A 220 7.55 -28.26 -41.66
CA TRP A 220 8.56 -27.29 -42.14
C TRP A 220 9.96 -27.90 -42.34
N LYS A 221 10.22 -29.08 -41.76
CA LYS A 221 11.43 -29.91 -41.98
C LYS A 221 11.29 -30.95 -43.10
N GLY A 222 10.23 -30.89 -43.92
CA GLY A 222 9.97 -31.80 -45.03
C GLY A 222 9.51 -33.22 -44.63
N GLN A 223 9.20 -33.45 -43.36
CA GLN A 223 8.70 -34.75 -42.88
C GLN A 223 7.18 -34.82 -42.98
N MET A 224 6.66 -35.89 -43.59
CA MET A 224 5.21 -36.17 -43.58
C MET A 224 4.77 -36.54 -42.15
N ARG A 225 3.87 -35.75 -41.58
CA ARG A 225 3.26 -35.99 -40.26
C ARG A 225 1.75 -35.96 -40.37
N CYS A 226 1.10 -36.80 -39.57
CA CYS A 226 -0.33 -36.73 -39.31
C CYS A 226 -0.50 -36.49 -37.81
N TYR A 227 -1.18 -35.41 -37.44
CA TYR A 227 -1.58 -35.20 -36.05
C TYR A 227 -3.03 -35.67 -35.89
N ASP A 228 -3.18 -36.85 -35.32
CA ASP A 228 -4.46 -37.41 -34.87
C ASP A 228 -4.68 -37.00 -33.41
N LEU A 229 -5.73 -36.21 -33.17
CA LEU A 229 -6.11 -35.74 -31.83
C LEU A 229 -6.64 -36.86 -30.91
N SER A 230 -7.00 -38.02 -31.46
CA SER A 230 -7.65 -39.12 -30.72
C SER A 230 -6.66 -39.91 -29.86
N ASN A 231 -5.39 -39.96 -30.27
CA ASN A 231 -4.35 -40.81 -29.68
C ASN A 231 -3.31 -40.03 -28.85
N GLY A 232 -3.39 -38.70 -28.79
CA GLY A 232 -2.48 -37.87 -28.00
C GLY A 232 -2.89 -37.73 -26.54
N GLN A 233 -1.91 -37.70 -25.63
CA GLN A 233 -2.12 -37.20 -24.27
C GLN A 233 -1.91 -35.68 -24.27
N TYR A 234 -2.93 -34.93 -23.85
CA TYR A 234 -2.91 -33.46 -23.79
C TYR A 234 -3.16 -33.01 -22.34
N ASP A 235 -2.38 -32.04 -21.89
CA ASP A 235 -2.55 -31.38 -20.59
C ASP A 235 -2.53 -29.85 -20.76
N VAL A 236 -3.16 -29.12 -19.83
CA VAL A 236 -3.35 -27.66 -19.92
C VAL A 236 -2.57 -26.96 -18.82
N THR A 237 -1.41 -26.43 -19.19
CA THR A 237 -0.72 -25.41 -18.40
C THR A 237 -1.32 -24.04 -18.67
N ILE A 238 -1.66 -23.30 -17.61
CA ILE A 238 -1.95 -21.87 -17.71
C ILE A 238 -0.78 -21.06 -17.19
N THR A 239 -0.15 -20.34 -18.10
CA THR A 239 0.87 -19.33 -17.79
C THR A 239 0.20 -18.02 -17.41
N VAL A 240 -0.12 -17.86 -16.13
CA VAL A 240 -0.54 -16.58 -15.55
C VAL A 240 0.70 -15.73 -15.28
N GLY A 241 1.20 -15.06 -16.31
CA GLY A 241 2.22 -14.03 -16.14
C GLY A 241 1.60 -12.65 -15.88
N PRO A 242 2.41 -11.66 -15.47
CA PRO A 242 2.11 -10.27 -15.78
C PRO A 242 1.83 -10.14 -17.29
N SER A 243 1.04 -9.14 -17.72
CA SER A 243 0.90 -8.88 -19.15
C SER A 243 2.27 -8.65 -19.78
N TYR A 244 2.44 -8.99 -21.06
CA TYR A 244 3.74 -8.93 -21.74
C TYR A 244 4.41 -7.55 -21.62
N THR A 245 3.60 -6.48 -21.57
CA THR A 245 4.01 -5.12 -21.25
C THR A 245 4.63 -4.99 -19.85
N THR A 246 3.99 -5.52 -18.81
CA THR A 246 4.49 -5.48 -17.44
C THR A 246 5.73 -6.35 -17.26
N GLN A 247 5.78 -7.55 -17.86
CA GLN A 247 6.98 -8.39 -17.80
C GLN A 247 8.18 -7.71 -18.49
N ARG A 248 7.97 -7.06 -19.64
CA ARG A 248 9.03 -6.27 -20.31
C ARG A 248 9.46 -5.06 -19.51
N GLN A 249 8.53 -4.36 -18.84
CA GLN A 249 8.84 -3.23 -17.95
C GLN A 249 9.62 -3.65 -16.70
N GLU A 250 9.25 -4.76 -16.05
CA GLU A 250 10.02 -5.33 -14.94
C GLU A 250 11.42 -5.77 -15.39
N THR A 251 11.50 -6.45 -16.54
CA THR A 251 12.78 -6.87 -17.14
C THR A 251 13.65 -5.66 -17.49
N TRP A 252 13.08 -4.62 -18.11
CA TRP A 252 13.75 -3.37 -18.42
C TRP A 252 14.29 -2.67 -17.16
N ASP A 253 13.49 -2.60 -16.09
CA ASP A 253 13.92 -1.95 -14.86
C ASP A 253 15.02 -2.71 -14.13
N ILE A 254 14.94 -4.05 -14.08
CA ILE A 254 15.99 -4.92 -13.53
C ILE A 254 17.27 -4.76 -14.35
N LEU A 255 17.17 -4.82 -15.69
CA LEU A 255 18.31 -4.67 -16.59
C LEU A 255 18.91 -3.26 -16.54
N THR A 256 18.09 -2.22 -16.33
CA THR A 256 18.55 -0.83 -16.15
C THR A 256 19.30 -0.67 -14.82
N GLN A 257 18.81 -1.23 -13.72
CA GLN A 257 19.51 -1.24 -12.43
C GLN A 257 20.83 -2.02 -12.53
N LEU A 258 20.82 -3.17 -13.21
CA LEU A 258 22.02 -3.99 -13.44
C LEU A 258 23.04 -3.26 -14.34
N ALA A 259 22.59 -2.53 -15.36
CA ALA A 259 23.46 -1.71 -16.21
C ALA A 259 24.03 -0.48 -15.47
N GLN A 260 23.33 0.09 -14.51
CA GLN A 260 23.86 1.14 -13.62
C GLN A 260 24.92 0.58 -12.67
N ALA A 261 24.71 -0.61 -12.11
CA ALA A 261 25.66 -1.26 -11.22
C ALA A 261 26.88 -1.86 -11.94
N TYR A 262 26.70 -2.35 -13.17
CA TYR A 262 27.75 -2.97 -13.99
C TYR A 262 27.67 -2.51 -15.45
N PRO A 263 28.23 -1.33 -15.79
CA PRO A 263 28.15 -0.74 -17.13
C PRO A 263 28.70 -1.62 -18.27
N GLN A 264 29.57 -2.58 -17.96
CA GLN A 264 30.10 -3.52 -18.95
C GLN A 264 29.02 -4.48 -19.50
N ILE A 265 27.89 -4.68 -18.81
CA ILE A 265 26.81 -5.54 -19.32
C ILE A 265 26.19 -4.99 -20.62
N LEU A 266 26.22 -3.67 -20.82
CA LEU A 266 25.77 -3.02 -22.06
C LEU A 266 26.63 -3.42 -23.28
N GLN A 267 27.88 -3.83 -23.07
CA GLN A 267 28.79 -4.28 -24.14
C GLN A 267 28.64 -5.77 -24.47
N ILE A 268 27.95 -6.55 -23.63
CA ILE A 268 27.83 -8.01 -23.72
C ILE A 268 26.38 -8.43 -24.04
N ALA A 269 25.39 -7.78 -23.43
CA ALA A 269 23.96 -8.09 -23.52
C ALA A 269 23.08 -6.83 -23.74
N GLY A 270 23.67 -5.78 -24.32
CA GLY A 270 22.95 -4.54 -24.63
C GLY A 270 21.81 -4.73 -25.62
N ASP A 271 21.91 -5.71 -26.52
CA ASP A 271 20.85 -6.09 -27.44
C ASP A 271 19.62 -6.66 -26.71
N ILE A 272 19.80 -7.55 -25.73
CA ILE A 272 18.73 -8.09 -24.88
C ILE A 272 18.07 -6.98 -24.05
N LEU A 273 18.87 -6.03 -23.54
CA LEU A 273 18.37 -4.87 -22.79
C LEU A 273 17.46 -4.00 -23.67
N PHE A 274 17.90 -3.63 -24.89
CA PHE A 274 17.09 -2.81 -25.79
C PHE A 274 15.93 -3.58 -26.43
N GLN A 275 16.01 -4.90 -26.62
CA GLN A 275 14.87 -5.71 -27.09
C GLN A 275 13.70 -5.67 -26.09
N ASN A 276 13.97 -5.52 -24.79
CA ASN A 276 12.94 -5.39 -23.76
C ASN A 276 12.40 -3.96 -23.56
N ALA A 277 12.96 -2.96 -24.24
CA ALA A 277 12.58 -1.56 -24.04
C ALA A 277 11.26 -1.17 -24.76
N ASP A 278 10.44 -0.37 -24.09
CA ASP A 278 9.17 0.18 -24.62
C ASP A 278 9.36 1.58 -25.25
N PHE A 279 10.25 1.71 -26.26
CA PHE A 279 10.39 2.97 -27.02
C PHE A 279 10.49 2.76 -28.54
N PRO A 280 10.04 3.73 -29.37
CA PRO A 280 10.15 3.64 -30.83
C PRO A 280 11.62 3.53 -31.28
N GLY A 281 11.96 2.45 -31.98
CA GLY A 281 13.33 2.19 -32.44
C GLY A 281 14.15 1.23 -31.54
N ALA A 282 13.62 0.80 -30.40
CA ALA A 282 14.27 -0.16 -29.50
C ALA A 282 14.75 -1.45 -30.21
N VAL A 283 13.90 -2.05 -31.05
CA VAL A 283 14.24 -3.24 -31.86
C VAL A 283 15.37 -2.95 -32.86
N GLN A 284 15.33 -1.80 -33.54
CA GLN A 284 16.38 -1.42 -34.49
C GLN A 284 17.73 -1.14 -33.82
N LEU A 285 17.71 -0.67 -32.56
CA LEU A 285 18.90 -0.49 -31.75
C LEU A 285 19.45 -1.84 -31.26
N ALA A 286 18.58 -2.76 -30.83
CA ALA A 286 18.96 -4.14 -30.50
C ALA A 286 19.58 -4.87 -31.71
N ASP A 287 18.97 -4.78 -32.89
CA ASP A 287 19.49 -5.37 -34.14
C ASP A 287 20.86 -4.79 -34.56
N ARG A 288 21.13 -3.53 -34.24
CA ARG A 288 22.44 -2.89 -34.46
C ARG A 288 23.45 -3.37 -33.42
N MET A 289 23.10 -3.35 -32.13
CA MET A 289 23.93 -3.85 -31.04
C MET A 289 24.36 -5.30 -31.28
N ARG A 290 23.41 -6.16 -31.65
CA ARG A 290 23.65 -7.58 -31.98
C ARG A 290 24.67 -7.77 -33.10
N LYS A 291 24.75 -6.85 -34.07
CA LYS A 291 25.73 -6.85 -35.18
C LYS A 291 27.09 -6.27 -34.80
N THR A 292 27.16 -5.49 -33.72
CA THR A 292 28.42 -4.91 -33.20
C THR A 292 29.04 -5.72 -32.05
N LEU A 293 28.33 -6.71 -31.50
CA LEU A 293 28.88 -7.64 -30.51
C LEU A 293 30.05 -8.45 -31.09
N PRO A 294 31.13 -8.70 -30.32
CA PRO A 294 32.23 -9.55 -30.75
C PRO A 294 31.74 -10.97 -31.12
N PRO A 295 32.25 -11.61 -32.20
CA PRO A 295 31.72 -12.89 -32.72
C PRO A 295 31.76 -14.10 -31.76
N GLY A 296 32.39 -13.98 -30.58
CA GLY A 296 32.40 -15.03 -29.55
C GLY A 296 31.22 -15.00 -28.57
N LEU A 297 30.31 -14.02 -28.69
CA LEU A 297 29.12 -13.84 -27.82
C LEU A 297 27.80 -13.82 -28.61
N GLN A 298 27.84 -14.01 -29.92
CA GLN A 298 26.64 -14.26 -30.72
C GLN A 298 26.26 -15.75 -30.60
N ASP A 299 24.97 -16.04 -30.36
CA ASP A 299 24.41 -17.39 -30.41
C ASP A 299 24.42 -17.94 -31.85
N GLN A 300 25.60 -18.34 -32.34
CA GLN A 300 25.78 -19.16 -33.54
C GLN A 300 26.73 -20.33 -33.22
N PRO A 301 26.36 -21.57 -33.55
CA PRO A 301 27.25 -22.72 -33.39
C PRO A 301 28.29 -22.77 -34.52
N GLN A 302 29.56 -22.97 -34.14
CA GLN A 302 30.76 -22.99 -35.00
C GLN A 302 31.19 -21.60 -35.54
N SER A 303 32.49 -21.28 -35.69
CA SER A 303 33.70 -22.11 -35.64
C SER A 303 34.92 -21.39 -35.03
N SER A 304 35.72 -22.13 -34.26
CA SER A 304 36.96 -21.67 -33.62
C SER A 304 38.13 -21.41 -34.59
N GLN A 305 39.04 -20.48 -34.24
CA GLN A 305 40.52 -20.63 -34.18
C GLN A 305 41.35 -19.38 -34.50
N GLN A 306 40.82 -18.32 -35.13
CA GLN A 306 41.65 -17.13 -35.50
C GLN A 306 41.65 -15.95 -34.50
N GLN A 307 40.87 -16.02 -33.39
CA GLN A 307 40.75 -14.88 -32.45
C GLN A 307 41.80 -14.83 -31.33
N MET A 308 42.61 -15.87 -31.14
CA MET A 308 43.48 -15.98 -29.95
C MET A 308 44.66 -14.99 -29.97
N GLN A 309 45.10 -14.53 -31.15
CA GLN A 309 46.31 -13.71 -31.29
C GLN A 309 46.06 -12.20 -31.16
N VAL A 310 44.84 -11.73 -31.45
CA VAL A 310 44.43 -10.32 -31.24
C VAL A 310 44.11 -10.07 -29.75
N LEU A 311 43.59 -11.08 -29.05
CA LEU A 311 43.22 -10.99 -27.64
C LEU A 311 44.42 -10.66 -26.73
N ALA A 312 45.58 -11.26 -26.99
CA ALA A 312 46.78 -11.10 -26.15
C ALA A 312 47.32 -9.66 -26.12
N ALA A 313 47.35 -8.99 -27.29
CA ALA A 313 47.79 -7.58 -27.38
C ALA A 313 46.79 -6.63 -26.69
N GLN A 314 45.49 -6.90 -26.85
CA GLN A 314 44.44 -6.11 -26.20
C GLN A 314 44.42 -6.29 -24.68
N GLN A 315 44.75 -7.48 -24.18
CA GLN A 315 44.76 -7.81 -22.75
C GLN A 315 45.83 -7.03 -21.96
N GLN A 316 47.01 -6.76 -22.54
CA GLN A 316 48.04 -5.92 -21.90
C GLN A 316 47.65 -4.45 -21.82
N GLN A 317 46.95 -3.91 -22.82
CA GLN A 317 46.45 -2.54 -22.78
C GLN A 317 45.26 -2.42 -21.81
N MET A 318 44.46 -3.48 -21.70
CA MET A 318 43.33 -3.55 -20.77
C MET A 318 43.79 -3.67 -19.31
N SER A 319 44.85 -4.41 -18.99
CA SER A 319 45.35 -4.52 -17.60
C SER A 319 45.81 -3.17 -17.03
N ALA A 320 46.58 -2.40 -17.80
CA ALA A 320 47.00 -1.04 -17.39
C ALA A 320 45.80 -0.09 -17.18
N THR A 321 44.73 -0.26 -17.97
CA THR A 321 43.50 0.52 -17.82
C THR A 321 42.68 0.06 -16.60
N ILE A 322 42.66 -1.24 -16.32
CA ILE A 322 42.02 -1.84 -15.13
C ILE A 322 42.71 -1.35 -13.84
N ASP A 323 44.04 -1.25 -13.79
CA ASP A 323 44.75 -0.77 -12.61
C ASP A 323 44.42 0.71 -12.30
N GLN A 324 44.40 1.57 -13.32
CA GLN A 324 43.97 2.97 -13.17
C GLN A 324 42.50 3.08 -12.74
N LEU A 325 41.59 2.30 -13.36
CA LEU A 325 40.18 2.26 -12.97
C LEU A 325 40.00 1.73 -11.55
N THR A 326 40.77 0.74 -11.12
CA THR A 326 40.67 0.15 -9.78
C THR A 326 41.10 1.16 -8.71
N GLN A 327 42.17 1.94 -8.95
CA GLN A 327 42.54 3.05 -8.07
C GLN A 327 41.48 4.16 -8.05
N ALA A 328 40.89 4.52 -9.20
CA ALA A 328 39.81 5.50 -9.27
C ALA A 328 38.55 5.03 -8.51
N LEU A 329 38.22 3.74 -8.61
CA LEU A 329 37.07 3.13 -7.96
C LEU A 329 37.27 3.05 -6.44
N GLN A 330 38.46 2.65 -5.96
CA GLN A 330 38.80 2.69 -4.53
C GLN A 330 38.69 4.11 -3.95
N ASN A 331 39.27 5.11 -4.62
CA ASN A 331 39.16 6.51 -4.21
C ASN A 331 37.70 7.01 -4.18
N ALA A 332 36.89 6.66 -5.18
CA ALA A 332 35.47 7.01 -5.20
C ALA A 332 34.67 6.31 -4.09
N GLN A 333 34.98 5.04 -3.82
CA GLN A 333 34.33 4.23 -2.79
C GLN A 333 34.65 4.73 -1.37
N GLU A 334 35.87 5.23 -1.14
CA GLU A 334 36.27 5.87 0.11
C GLU A 334 35.63 7.27 0.27
N GLN A 335 35.47 8.04 -0.82
CA GLN A 335 34.69 9.28 -0.81
C GLN A 335 33.18 9.05 -0.54
N ILE A 336 32.61 7.95 -1.05
CA ILE A 336 31.22 7.58 -0.76
C ILE A 336 31.09 7.18 0.72
N ARG A 337 32.00 6.36 1.24
CA ARG A 337 32.00 5.91 2.65
C ARG A 337 32.15 7.06 3.64
N THR A 338 33.02 8.03 3.33
CA THR A 338 33.20 9.24 4.17
C THR A 338 31.97 10.15 4.12
N LYS A 339 31.35 10.36 2.94
CA LYS A 339 30.08 11.11 2.83
C LYS A 339 28.91 10.41 3.51
N GLN A 340 28.83 9.07 3.45
CA GLN A 340 27.82 8.29 4.17
C GLN A 340 27.98 8.46 5.69
N MET A 341 29.20 8.30 6.24
CA MET A 341 29.42 8.57 7.66
C MET A 341 29.11 10.02 8.07
N GLN A 342 29.36 11.00 7.22
CA GLN A 342 28.99 12.40 7.48
C GLN A 342 27.46 12.58 7.51
N SER A 343 26.74 12.00 6.54
CA SER A 343 25.28 12.03 6.46
C SER A 343 24.63 11.30 7.65
N ASP A 344 25.11 10.11 8.01
CA ASP A 344 24.60 9.34 9.15
C ASP A 344 24.85 10.07 10.47
N ARG A 345 26.02 10.71 10.62
CA ARG A 345 26.33 11.56 11.76
C ARG A 345 25.43 12.81 11.82
N GLU A 346 25.13 13.44 10.69
CA GLU A 346 24.21 14.58 10.63
C GLU A 346 22.77 14.17 10.97
N LEU A 347 22.30 13.02 10.47
CA LEU A 347 20.99 12.45 10.81
C LEU A 347 20.90 12.06 12.30
N LEU A 348 21.97 11.52 12.87
CA LEU A 348 22.03 11.17 14.29
C LEU A 348 22.03 12.42 15.17
N MET A 349 22.81 13.46 14.82
CA MET A 349 22.75 14.77 15.49
C MET A 349 21.33 15.36 15.44
N LYS A 350 20.71 15.42 14.25
CA LYS A 350 19.33 15.94 14.10
C LYS A 350 18.30 15.13 14.90
N ARG A 351 18.45 13.80 15.02
CA ARG A 351 17.59 12.98 15.88
C ARG A 351 17.77 13.30 17.36
N MET A 352 19.01 13.48 17.82
CA MET A 352 19.30 13.88 19.21
C MET A 352 18.80 15.29 19.51
N ASP A 353 18.90 16.23 18.57
CA ASP A 353 18.37 17.58 18.71
C ASP A 353 16.83 17.58 18.79
N ILE A 354 16.16 16.75 17.98
CA ILE A 354 14.71 16.55 18.05
C ILE A 354 14.30 15.93 19.39
N GLU A 355 14.94 14.85 19.85
CA GLU A 355 14.63 14.23 21.15
C GLU A 355 14.87 15.19 22.32
N SER A 356 15.93 16.01 22.25
CA SER A 356 16.21 17.07 23.23
C SER A 356 15.12 18.14 23.22
N SER A 357 14.70 18.60 22.03
CA SER A 357 13.60 19.56 21.85
C SER A 357 12.27 19.03 22.37
N ASP A 358 11.91 17.78 22.04
CA ASP A 358 10.66 17.15 22.48
C ASP A 358 10.65 16.95 23.99
N ARG A 359 11.79 16.53 24.59
CA ARG A 359 11.92 16.42 26.06
C ARG A 359 11.84 17.79 26.74
N GLN A 360 12.39 18.85 26.15
CA GLN A 360 12.24 20.23 26.65
C GLN A 360 10.79 20.71 26.54
N ALA A 361 10.10 20.43 25.43
CA ALA A 361 8.70 20.78 25.23
C ALA A 361 7.77 20.06 26.21
N ALA A 362 7.98 18.75 26.44
CA ALA A 362 7.22 17.96 27.40
C ALA A 362 7.41 18.45 28.84
N LEU A 363 8.65 18.74 29.25
CA LEU A 363 8.92 19.32 30.58
C LEU A 363 8.32 20.72 30.73
N LYS A 364 8.38 21.55 29.69
CA LYS A 364 7.75 22.88 29.71
C LYS A 364 6.23 22.78 29.84
N ALA A 365 5.59 21.89 29.07
CA ALA A 365 4.14 21.64 29.19
C ALA A 365 3.76 21.13 30.59
N GLN A 366 4.61 20.30 31.23
CA GLN A 366 4.41 19.86 32.61
C GLN A 366 4.53 21.02 33.62
N VAL A 367 5.51 21.92 33.44
CA VAL A 367 5.63 23.15 34.25
C VAL A 367 4.42 24.08 34.03
N ASP A 368 3.98 24.27 32.79
CA ASP A 368 2.80 25.09 32.48
C ASP A 368 1.53 24.52 33.13
N LEU A 369 1.34 23.19 33.10
CA LEU A 369 0.23 22.52 33.79
C LEU A 369 0.30 22.71 35.31
N ILE A 370 1.46 22.46 35.92
CA ILE A 370 1.70 22.68 37.36
C ILE A 370 1.45 24.15 37.75
N THR A 371 1.86 25.13 36.92
CA THR A 371 1.60 26.56 37.20
C THR A 371 0.12 26.94 37.02
N SER A 372 -0.63 26.23 36.18
CA SER A 372 -2.07 26.43 36.02
C SER A 372 -2.85 25.90 37.22
N GLU A 373 -2.48 24.73 37.74
CA GLU A 373 -3.02 24.16 38.99
C GLU A 373 -2.64 25.03 40.20
N ALA A 374 -1.42 25.58 40.23
CA ALA A 374 -0.96 26.51 41.27
C ALA A 374 -1.84 27.76 41.41
N LYS A 375 -2.37 28.28 40.29
CA LYS A 375 -3.25 29.46 40.28
C LYS A 375 -4.64 29.17 40.84
N LEU A 376 -5.01 27.90 40.98
CA LEU A 376 -6.28 27.44 41.54
C LEU A 376 -6.17 27.06 43.03
N ALA A 377 -4.95 26.97 43.59
CA ALA A 377 -4.70 26.51 44.95
C ALA A 377 -4.26 27.65 45.92
N SER A 378 -4.47 27.43 47.22
CA SER A 378 -4.23 28.40 48.31
C SER A 378 -2.78 28.88 48.42
N GLN A 379 -2.59 30.06 49.02
CA GLN A 379 -1.33 30.82 49.07
C GLN A 379 -0.11 30.04 49.62
N GLU A 380 -0.29 29.08 50.51
CA GLU A 380 0.81 28.25 51.04
C GLU A 380 1.37 27.26 50.01
N ALA A 381 0.53 26.74 49.10
CA ALA A 381 0.98 25.85 48.03
C ALA A 381 1.89 26.59 47.03
N ILE A 382 1.64 27.88 46.80
CA ILE A 382 2.39 28.73 45.86
C ILE A 382 3.87 28.85 46.25
N ALA A 383 4.19 28.83 47.55
CA ALA A 383 5.57 28.95 48.04
C ALA A 383 6.41 27.69 47.74
N LEU A 384 5.86 26.49 48.03
CA LEU A 384 6.53 25.22 47.73
C LEU A 384 6.63 24.96 46.23
N LEU A 385 5.60 25.30 45.44
CA LEU A 385 5.64 25.13 43.99
C LEU A 385 6.63 26.08 43.30
N ARG A 386 6.81 27.32 43.78
CA ARG A 386 7.85 28.22 43.24
C ARG A 386 9.25 27.63 43.37
N ALA A 387 9.54 26.92 44.47
CA ALA A 387 10.81 26.22 44.62
C ALA A 387 10.97 25.06 43.61
N GLN A 388 9.89 24.34 43.30
CA GLN A 388 9.89 23.27 42.28
C GLN A 388 10.05 23.82 40.85
N ILE A 389 9.40 24.94 40.52
CA ILE A 389 9.54 25.60 39.21
C ILE A 389 10.99 26.07 39.00
N VAL A 390 11.58 26.74 39.99
CA VAL A 390 12.99 27.17 39.91
C VAL A 390 13.95 25.98 39.79
N ALA A 391 13.66 24.86 40.45
CA ALA A 391 14.43 23.63 40.29
C ALA A 391 14.32 23.07 38.85
N ALA A 392 13.12 22.98 38.29
CA ALA A 392 12.88 22.53 36.92
C ALA A 392 13.52 23.46 35.86
N GLU A 393 13.42 24.78 36.03
CA GLU A 393 14.10 25.78 35.19
C GLU A 393 15.63 25.63 35.27
N SER A 394 16.19 25.37 36.46
CA SER A 394 17.63 25.12 36.62
C SER A 394 18.07 23.82 35.92
N GLN A 395 17.20 22.80 35.88
CA GLN A 395 17.44 21.54 35.19
C GLN A 395 17.37 21.71 33.67
N ILE A 396 16.40 22.45 33.14
CA ILE A 396 16.33 22.86 31.72
C ILE A 396 17.61 23.62 31.34
N ARG A 397 18.05 24.57 32.17
CA ARG A 397 19.26 25.36 31.89
C ARG A 397 20.53 24.49 31.86
N ARG A 398 20.66 23.49 32.74
CA ARG A 398 21.77 22.51 32.73
C ARG A 398 21.75 21.60 31.50
N MET A 399 20.57 21.20 31.03
CA MET A 399 20.44 20.44 29.79
C MET A 399 20.77 21.30 28.56
N SER A 400 20.36 22.57 28.53
CA SER A 400 20.67 23.50 27.43
C SER A 400 22.16 23.85 27.31
N SER A 401 22.94 23.72 28.40
CA SER A 401 24.38 24.01 28.41
C SER A 401 25.28 22.81 28.13
N GLY A 402 24.72 21.67 27.72
CA GLY A 402 25.48 20.49 27.27
C GLY A 402 26.34 19.78 28.33
N ALA A 403 26.24 20.15 29.60
CA ALA A 403 27.16 19.73 30.67
C ALA A 403 26.80 18.37 31.32
N ALA A 404 26.22 17.44 30.56
CA ALA A 404 25.74 16.14 31.05
C ALA A 404 26.68 14.96 30.75
N ALA A 405 27.94 15.23 30.37
CA ALA A 405 28.88 14.21 29.90
C ALA A 405 29.85 13.65 30.97
N GLU A 406 29.99 14.29 32.14
CA GLU A 406 31.00 13.93 33.14
C GLU A 406 30.45 13.88 34.58
N ALA A 407 29.90 12.72 34.97
CA ALA A 407 29.85 12.26 36.36
C ALA A 407 29.73 10.73 36.39
N SER A 408 30.68 10.07 37.06
CA SER A 408 30.87 8.62 37.02
C SER A 408 29.89 7.82 37.88
N VAL A 409 29.64 6.58 37.45
CA VAL A 409 28.97 5.52 38.23
C VAL A 409 29.81 5.13 39.45
N PRO A 410 29.18 4.90 40.61
CA PRO A 410 29.66 3.91 41.56
C PRO A 410 28.58 2.87 41.90
N MET A 411 28.90 1.59 41.68
CA MET A 411 28.21 0.47 42.36
C MET A 411 28.74 0.31 43.78
N ILE A 412 27.87 -0.07 44.73
CA ILE A 412 28.16 -0.91 45.92
C ILE A 412 26.81 -1.40 46.47
N ALA A 413 26.79 -2.61 47.07
CA ALA A 413 25.58 -3.35 47.45
C ALA A 413 25.51 -3.61 48.99
N PRO A 414 24.77 -4.58 49.58
CA PRO A 414 23.84 -4.29 50.69
C PRO A 414 24.13 -4.98 52.05
N THR A 415 23.56 -4.48 53.16
CA THR A 415 23.24 -5.18 54.44
C THR A 415 22.46 -4.20 55.36
N ALA A 416 21.24 -4.48 55.87
CA ALA A 416 20.80 -5.42 56.93
C ALA A 416 20.81 -4.84 58.38
N SER A 417 19.63 -4.63 58.98
CA SER A 417 19.37 -4.81 60.43
C SER A 417 17.86 -4.71 60.79
N MET A 418 17.42 -5.55 61.74
CA MET A 418 16.09 -5.67 62.38
C MET A 418 16.24 -6.55 63.64
N PRO A 419 15.23 -6.75 64.51
CA PRO A 419 14.01 -5.97 64.78
C PRO A 419 14.22 -5.25 66.15
N PRO A 420 13.50 -5.44 67.29
CA PRO A 420 12.17 -6.01 67.66
C PRO A 420 11.08 -4.92 67.81
N GLY A 421 9.82 -5.18 68.14
CA GLY A 421 9.05 -6.44 68.23
C GLY A 421 7.78 -6.26 69.08
N ALA A 422 6.58 -6.56 68.56
CA ALA A 422 5.34 -6.55 69.32
C ALA A 422 4.26 -7.49 68.74
N ALA A 423 3.61 -8.21 69.65
CA ALA A 423 2.68 -9.34 69.49
C ALA A 423 1.58 -9.28 68.39
N MET A 424 1.38 -10.45 67.78
CA MET A 424 0.21 -10.87 67.01
C MET A 424 -0.99 -11.15 67.93
N VAL A 425 -2.21 -10.80 67.50
CA VAL A 425 -3.47 -11.21 68.17
C VAL A 425 -4.32 -12.01 67.17
N PRO A 426 -4.67 -13.28 67.46
CA PRO A 426 -5.61 -14.05 66.64
C PRO A 426 -7.01 -14.03 67.26
N ARG A 427 -8.06 -13.91 66.44
CA ARG A 427 -9.39 -14.49 66.75
C ARG A 427 -10.32 -14.58 65.55
N MET A 428 -10.80 -15.81 65.35
CA MET A 428 -12.07 -16.26 64.75
C MET A 428 -12.45 -15.71 63.37
#